data_AF-A0A968CNX7-F1
#
_entry.id   AF-A0A968CNX7-F1
#
_cell.length_a   1.000
_cell.length_b   1.000
_cell.length_c   1.000
_cell.angle_alpha   90.00
_cell.angle_beta   90.00
_cell.angle_gamma   90.00
#
_symmetry.space_group_name_H-M   'P 1'
#
loop_
_entity.id
_entity.type
_entity.pdbx_description
1 polymer ?
#
loop_
_entity_poly.entity_id
_entity_poly.type
_entity_poly.pdbx_seq_one_letter_code
_entity_poly.pdbx_strand_id
1 'polypeptide(L)' 'MAGPSHVLPTNGSARFAGALTVRDFMKDVHVVSVDRIGFEAMGDHVVALAEAEGLDAHAASIRLRRGEAS' A
#
# COMPACT_ATOMS: atom_id res chain seq x y z
N MET A 1 30.16 -23.50 -10.23
CA MET A 1 30.17 -22.05 -9.97
C MET A 1 29.04 -21.72 -9.01
N ALA A 2 29.26 -20.88 -8.02
CA ALA A 2 28.17 -20.38 -7.17
C ALA A 2 27.55 -19.13 -7.81
N GLY A 3 26.22 -19.13 -8.00
CA GLY A 3 25.41 -18.02 -8.53
C GLY A 3 24.93 -16.94 -7.54
N PRO A 4 24.94 -17.13 -6.21
CA PRO A 4 24.57 -16.08 -5.25
C PRO A 4 25.60 -14.95 -5.11
N SER A 5 25.13 -13.76 -4.72
CA SER A 5 25.99 -12.62 -4.36
C SER A 5 26.77 -12.88 -3.07
N HIS A 6 28.02 -12.39 -3.01
CA HIS A 6 28.86 -12.41 -1.80
C HIS A 6 28.71 -11.14 -0.94
N VAL A 7 27.89 -10.18 -1.39
CA VAL A 7 27.57 -8.98 -0.60
C VAL A 7 26.44 -9.36 0.37
N LEU A 8 26.81 -9.52 1.65
CA LEU A 8 25.94 -10.05 2.70
C LEU A 8 25.72 -9.04 3.83
N PRO A 9 24.55 -9.08 4.50
CA PRO A 9 24.31 -8.30 5.71
C PRO A 9 25.25 -8.70 6.87
N THR A 10 25.80 -7.72 7.58
CA THR A 10 26.72 -7.93 8.72
C THR A 10 26.12 -7.36 10.01
N ASN A 11 26.84 -7.47 11.14
CA ASN A 11 26.41 -6.94 12.45
C ASN A 11 25.01 -7.45 12.90
N GLY A 12 24.67 -8.70 12.57
CA GLY A 12 23.40 -9.34 12.97
C GLY A 12 22.17 -8.98 12.13
N SER A 13 22.31 -8.13 11.10
CA SER A 13 21.21 -7.71 10.23
C SER A 13 20.66 -8.81 9.32
N ALA A 14 21.37 -9.93 9.17
CA ALA A 14 20.90 -11.11 8.45
C ALA A 14 19.61 -11.72 9.04
N ARG A 15 19.19 -11.31 10.25
CA ARG A 15 17.90 -11.68 10.84
C ARG A 15 16.70 -11.07 10.11
N PHE A 16 16.89 -9.96 9.39
CA PHE A 16 15.81 -9.22 8.71
C PHE A 16 16.18 -8.74 7.29
N ALA A 17 17.44 -8.87 6.87
CA ALA A 17 17.91 -8.54 5.53
C ALA A 17 18.46 -9.77 4.79
N GLY A 18 18.27 -9.80 3.47
CA GLY A 18 18.84 -10.84 2.59
C GLY A 18 20.19 -10.44 1.99
N ALA A 19 20.85 -11.38 1.30
CA ALA A 19 22.00 -11.08 0.44
C ALA A 19 21.62 -10.08 -0.66
N LEU A 20 22.57 -9.30 -1.17
CA LEU A 20 22.33 -8.38 -2.28
C LEU A 20 21.77 -9.15 -3.50
N THR A 21 20.68 -8.65 -4.04
CA THR A 21 19.96 -9.16 -5.21
C THR A 21 19.75 -8.03 -6.22
N VAL A 22 19.19 -8.38 -7.38
CA VAL A 22 18.78 -7.37 -8.38
C VAL A 22 17.70 -6.43 -7.84
N ARG A 23 16.84 -6.90 -6.91
CA ARG A 23 15.74 -6.10 -6.34
C ARG A 23 16.25 -4.89 -5.56
N ASP A 24 17.44 -4.96 -4.98
CA ASP A 24 18.05 -3.82 -4.26
C ASP A 24 18.34 -2.62 -5.19
N PHE A 25 18.32 -2.84 -6.51
CA PHE A 25 18.46 -1.80 -7.54
C PHE A 25 17.13 -1.44 -8.22
N MET A 26 16.03 -2.02 -7.76
CA MET A 26 14.69 -1.77 -8.31
C MET A 26 13.83 -1.00 -7.30
N LYS A 27 12.80 -0.31 -7.79
CA LYS A 27 11.77 0.29 -6.97
C LYS A 27 10.44 -0.40 -7.23
N ASP A 28 9.83 -0.96 -6.19
CA ASP A 28 8.48 -1.50 -6.28
C ASP A 28 7.45 -0.36 -6.34
N VAL A 29 6.54 -0.42 -7.31
CA VAL A 29 5.45 0.55 -7.50
C VAL A 29 4.14 -0.21 -7.50
N HIS A 30 3.29 0.06 -6.52
CA HIS A 30 1.98 -0.56 -6.41
C HIS A 30 0.93 0.28 -7.13
N VAL A 31 0.22 -0.34 -8.08
CA VAL A 31 -0.91 0.26 -8.81
C VAL A 31 -2.18 -0.40 -8.32
N VAL A 32 -3.13 0.41 -7.83
CA VAL A 32 -4.43 -0.06 -7.36
C VAL A 32 -5.52 0.60 -8.20
N SER A 33 -6.41 -0.23 -8.73
CA SER A 33 -7.59 0.19 -9.48
C SER A 33 -8.82 -0.50 -8.91
N VAL A 34 -9.92 0.22 -8.84
CA VAL A 34 -11.22 -0.30 -8.41
C VAL A 34 -12.25 0.08 -9.45
N ASP A 35 -13.11 -0.86 -9.83
CA ASP A 35 -14.24 -0.57 -10.69
C ASP A 35 -15.37 0.09 -9.89
N ARG A 36 -16.40 0.58 -10.58
CA ARG A 36 -17.51 1.26 -9.92
C ARG A 36 -18.22 0.34 -8.92
N ILE A 37 -18.39 -0.94 -9.24
CA ILE A 37 -19.10 -1.90 -8.38
C ILE A 37 -18.31 -2.12 -7.08
N GLY A 38 -17.01 -2.38 -7.17
CA GLY A 38 -16.14 -2.53 -6.01
C GLY A 38 -16.02 -1.26 -5.18
N PHE A 39 -15.99 -0.09 -5.83
CA PHE A 39 -15.93 1.20 -5.13
C PHE A 39 -17.18 1.43 -4.29
N GLU A 40 -18.37 1.23 -4.87
CA GLU A 40 -19.63 1.37 -4.13
C GLU A 40 -19.75 0.33 -3.01
N ALA A 41 -19.33 -0.91 -3.25
CA ALA A 41 -19.36 -1.97 -2.24
C ALA A 41 -18.48 -1.67 -1.01
N MET A 42 -17.40 -0.91 -1.18
CA MET A 42 -16.48 -0.56 -0.09
C MET A 42 -16.74 0.82 0.50
N GLY A 43 -17.51 1.68 -0.17
CA GLY A 43 -17.65 3.11 0.17
C GLY A 43 -17.99 3.36 1.62
N ASP A 44 -19.02 2.69 2.14
CA ASP A 44 -19.48 2.86 3.52
C ASP A 44 -18.42 2.42 4.55
N HIS A 45 -17.68 1.34 4.26
CA HIS A 45 -16.60 0.85 5.12
C HIS A 45 -15.42 1.83 5.17
N VAL A 46 -15.04 2.39 4.02
CA VAL A 46 -13.94 3.36 3.93
C VAL A 46 -14.32 4.67 4.65
N VAL A 47 -15.56 5.12 4.51
CA VAL A 47 -16.07 6.29 5.23
C VAL A 47 -16.05 6.04 6.73
N ALA A 48 -16.59 4.90 7.20
CA ALA A 48 -16.62 4.57 8.62
C ALA A 48 -15.20 4.51 9.24
N LEU A 49 -14.23 3.94 8.52
CA LEU A 49 -12.84 3.90 8.96
C LEU A 49 -12.24 5.30 9.02
N ALA A 50 -12.43 6.11 7.98
CA ALA A 50 -11.92 7.48 7.95
C ALA A 50 -12.50 8.35 9.07
N GLU A 51 -13.78 8.22 9.41
CA GLU A 51 -14.40 8.93 10.53
C GLU A 51 -13.87 8.46 11.88
N ALA A 52 -13.69 7.14 12.06
CA ALA A 52 -13.11 6.59 13.28
C ALA A 52 -11.67 7.06 13.53
N GLU A 53 -10.91 7.35 12.45
CA GLU A 53 -9.55 7.88 12.50
C GLU A 53 -9.48 9.42 12.52
N GLY A 54 -10.62 10.12 12.43
CA GLY A 54 -10.68 11.59 12.38
C GLY A 54 -10.16 12.19 11.06
N LEU A 55 -10.23 11.44 9.96
CA LEU A 55 -9.78 11.81 8.63
C LEU A 55 -10.92 12.34 7.75
N ASP A 56 -11.54 13.46 8.16
CA ASP A 56 -12.76 14.01 7.53
C ASP A 56 -12.62 14.24 6.02
N ALA A 57 -11.46 14.72 5.57
CA ALA A 57 -11.18 14.95 4.16
C ALA A 57 -11.18 13.65 3.34
N HIS A 58 -10.78 12.52 3.92
CA HIS A 58 -10.80 11.22 3.26
C HIS A 58 -12.24 10.71 3.11
N ALA A 59 -13.05 10.79 4.18
CA ALA A 59 -14.47 10.46 4.15
C ALA A 59 -15.23 11.32 3.13
N ALA A 60 -15.00 12.64 3.14
CA ALA A 60 -15.60 13.58 2.19
C ALA A 60 -15.23 13.24 0.73
N SER A 61 -13.98 12.83 0.47
CA SER A 61 -13.53 12.40 -0.85
C SER A 61 -14.36 11.24 -1.41
N ILE A 62 -14.70 10.26 -0.56
CA ILE A 62 -15.51 9.11 -0.96
C ILE A 62 -16.96 9.54 -1.21
N ARG A 63 -17.57 10.26 -0.26
CA ARG A 63 -18.95 10.79 -0.36
C ARG A 63 -19.16 11.61 -1.63
N LEU A 64 -18.22 12.49 -1.97
CA LEU A 64 -18.24 13.29 -3.19
C LEU A 64 -18.29 12.43 -4.45
N ARG A 65 -17.49 11.36 -4.53
CA ARG A 65 -17.45 10.47 -5.70
C ARG A 65 -18.71 9.60 -5.82
N ARG A 66 -19.40 9.34 -4.71
CA ARG A 66 -20.71 8.66 -4.66
C ARG A 66 -21.88 9.60 -4.96
N GLY A 67 -21.65 10.91 -5.00
CA GLY A 67 -22.70 11.91 -5.22
C GLY A 67 -23.50 12.25 -3.95
N GLU A 68 -22.93 12.01 -2.77
CA GLU A 68 -23.56 12.21 -1.45
C GLU A 68 -23.24 13.59 -0.85
N ALA A 69 -22.55 14.46 -1.58
CA ALA A 69 -22.25 15.81 -1.12
C ALA A 69 -23.47 16.73 -1.28
N SER A 70 -23.89 17.36 -0.18
CA SER A 70 -24.90 18.42 -0.14
C SER A 70 -24.36 19.75 -0.67
#